data_AF-A0A8H8UT83-F1
#
_entry.id   AF-A0A8H8UT83-F1
#
_cell.length_a   1.000
_cell.length_b   1.000
_cell.length_c   1.000
_cell.angle_alpha   90.00
_cell.angle_beta   90.00
_cell.angle_gamma   90.00
#
_symmetry.space_group_name_H-M   'P 1'
#
loop_
_entity.id
_entity.type
_entity.pdbx_description
1 polymer ?
#
loop_
_entity_poly.entity_id
_entity_poly.type
_entity_poly.pdbx_seq_one_letter_code
_entity_poly.pdbx_strand_id
1 'polypeptide(L)'
;MAGLGVALGEFVLLYSHDLLQNTQATSAQDINWYHWRLLTYRGLAIATVDCMLGVVIYMAATGRYGFSGVSDLEKIEALSKSLDVGVSHVRTSLFVKSTTTRNESNLNEISEFWRTEAVNRRNIASQVEDTKNQVLERVNLNSINDEAFKFTSSLIDAIAATKGPVSNIRNSTELSTS
;
A
#
# COMPACT_ATOMS: atom_id res chain seq x y z
N MET A 1 -6.20 -23.36 16.26
CA MET A 1 -4.97 -22.90 16.97
C MET A 1 -3.68 -23.34 16.27
N ALA A 2 -3.52 -24.59 15.83
CA ALA A 2 -2.31 -25.04 15.11
C ALA A 2 -1.96 -24.23 13.84
N GLY A 3 -2.96 -23.86 13.03
CA GLY A 3 -2.74 -23.05 11.83
C GLY A 3 -2.20 -21.64 12.10
N LEU A 4 -2.48 -21.09 13.30
CA LEU A 4 -2.02 -19.77 13.69
C LEU A 4 -0.53 -19.80 14.08
N GLY A 5 -0.07 -20.90 14.68
CA GLY A 5 1.35 -21.13 14.97
C GLY A 5 2.19 -21.32 13.70
N VAL A 6 1.66 -22.05 12.71
CA VAL A 6 2.33 -22.21 11.41
C VAL A 6 2.40 -20.87 10.67
N ALA A 7 1.31 -20.10 10.68
CA ALA A 7 1.27 -18.78 10.04
C ALA A 7 2.24 -17.77 10.70
N LEU A 8 2.35 -17.77 12.03
CA LEU A 8 3.32 -16.92 12.73
C LEU A 8 4.76 -17.35 12.45
N GLY A 9 5.03 -18.66 12.36
CA GLY A 9 6.34 -19.18 11.97
C GLY A 9 6.74 -18.76 10.56
N GLU A 10 5.81 -18.86 9.60
CA GLU A 10 6.01 -18.38 8.23
C GLU A 10 6.25 -16.86 8.19
N PHE A 11 5.51 -16.09 9.00
CA PHE A 11 5.68 -14.64 9.08
C PHE A 11 7.06 -14.23 9.59
N VAL A 12 7.58 -14.90 10.63
CA VAL A 12 8.92 -14.64 11.15
C VAL A 12 10.00 -14.99 10.12
N LEU A 13 9.83 -16.11 9.41
CA LEU A 13 10.75 -16.50 8.34
C LEU A 13 10.77 -15.48 7.20
N LEU A 14 9.60 -14.97 6.78
CA LEU A 14 9.49 -13.91 5.77
C LEU A 14 10.09 -12.59 6.25
N TYR A 15 9.82 -12.21 7.50
CA TYR A 15 10.30 -10.95 8.07
C TYR A 15 11.83 -10.91 8.20
N SER A 16 12.45 -12.04 8.56
CA SER A 16 13.91 -12.15 8.62
C SER A 16 14.59 -12.29 7.25
N HIS A 17 13.84 -12.41 6.15
CA HIS A 17 14.43 -12.62 4.84
C HIS A 17 14.78 -11.30 4.16
N ASP A 18 16.06 -11.13 3.81
CA ASP A 18 16.54 -9.95 3.13
C ASP A 18 16.27 -10.08 1.62
N LEU A 19 15.34 -9.25 1.13
CA LEU A 19 14.89 -9.23 -0.27
C LEU A 19 16.01 -8.84 -1.25
N LEU A 20 17.11 -8.24 -0.76
CA LEU A 20 18.24 -7.79 -1.57
C LEU A 20 19.26 -8.89 -1.89
N GLN A 21 19.09 -10.11 -1.36
CA GLN A 21 20.02 -11.21 -1.65
C GLN A 21 19.92 -11.69 -3.10
N ASN A 22 18.72 -11.64 -3.69
CA ASN A 22 18.50 -12.15 -5.05
C ASN A 22 18.84 -11.12 -6.15
N THR A 23 19.01 -9.84 -5.79
CA THR A 23 19.40 -8.77 -6.73
C THR A 23 20.90 -8.66 -6.94
N GLN A 24 21.71 -9.22 -6.02
CA GLN A 24 23.17 -9.30 -6.13
C GLN A 24 23.67 -10.63 -6.72
N ALA A 25 22.78 -11.59 -6.96
CA ALA A 25 23.13 -12.90 -7.50
C ALA A 25 23.54 -12.78 -8.98
N THR A 26 24.79 -13.15 -9.28
CA THR A 26 25.36 -13.07 -10.64
C THR A 26 25.35 -14.45 -11.34
N SER A 27 25.16 -15.53 -10.58
CA SER A 27 25.04 -16.90 -11.09
C SER A 27 23.71 -17.54 -10.69
N ALA A 28 23.19 -18.45 -11.53
CA ALA A 28 21.94 -19.17 -11.27
C ALA A 28 22.00 -20.08 -10.01
N GLN A 29 23.20 -20.46 -9.57
CA GLN A 29 23.40 -21.21 -8.32
C GLN A 29 23.26 -20.35 -7.06
N ASP A 30 23.41 -19.04 -7.18
CA ASP A 30 23.30 -18.11 -6.03
C ASP A 30 21.85 -17.63 -5.82
N ILE A 31 20.94 -18.02 -6.72
CA ILE A 31 19.51 -17.67 -6.64
C ILE A 31 18.88 -18.48 -5.51
N ASN A 32 18.43 -17.79 -4.47
CA ASN A 32 17.73 -18.42 -3.36
C ASN A 32 16.24 -18.57 -3.73
N TRP A 33 15.80 -19.79 -3.98
CA TRP A 33 14.41 -20.12 -4.34
C TRP A 33 13.48 -20.12 -3.11
N TYR A 34 13.35 -18.95 -2.47
CA TYR A 34 12.65 -18.78 -1.21
C TYR A 34 11.17 -19.22 -1.29
N HIS A 35 10.49 -18.91 -2.39
CA HIS A 35 9.10 -19.29 -2.62
C HIS A 35 8.88 -20.81 -2.53
N TRP A 36 9.75 -21.59 -3.18
CA TRP A 36 9.65 -23.06 -3.20
C TRP A 36 10.01 -23.69 -1.87
N ARG A 37 11.01 -23.12 -1.16
CA ARG A 37 11.35 -23.55 0.21
C ARG A 37 10.21 -23.27 1.19
N LEU A 38 9.51 -22.14 1.05
CA LEU A 38 8.37 -21.83 1.90
C LEU A 38 7.22 -22.83 1.69
N LEU A 39 6.93 -23.19 0.44
CA LEU A 39 5.93 -24.21 0.10
C LEU A 39 6.25 -25.57 0.71
N THR A 40 7.52 -25.99 0.71
CA THR A 40 7.93 -27.26 1.33
C THR A 40 7.85 -27.22 2.86
N TYR A 41 8.27 -26.11 3.50
CA TYR A 41 8.09 -25.94 4.95
C TYR A 41 6.61 -25.98 5.35
N ARG A 42 5.73 -25.37 4.56
CA ARG A 42 4.28 -25.43 4.82
C ARG A 42 3.74 -26.84 4.73
N GLY A 43 4.12 -27.59 3.70
CA GLY A 43 3.74 -29.00 3.55
C GLY A 43 4.24 -29.86 4.72
N LEU A 44 5.49 -29.65 5.14
CA LEU A 44 6.10 -30.37 6.26
C LEU A 44 5.42 -30.06 7.59
N ALA A 45 5.06 -28.79 7.82
CA ALA A 45 4.35 -28.37 9.02
C ALA A 45 2.96 -29.04 9.10
N ILE A 46 2.22 -29.08 7.99
CA ILE A 46 0.91 -29.74 7.92
C ILE A 46 1.06 -31.25 8.20
N ALA A 47 2.01 -31.92 7.55
CA ALA A 47 2.26 -33.34 7.76
C ALA A 47 2.65 -33.68 9.21
N THR A 48 3.43 -32.81 9.85
CA THR A 48 3.85 -32.99 11.26
C THR A 48 2.66 -32.91 12.20
N VAL A 49 1.78 -31.92 12.01
CA VAL A 49 0.56 -31.77 12.82
C VAL A 49 -0.37 -32.97 12.60
N ASP A 50 -0.53 -33.42 11.36
CA ASP A 50 -1.36 -34.58 11.03
C ASP A 50 -0.83 -35.87 11.68
N CYS A 51 0.48 -36.08 11.66
CA CYS A 51 1.13 -37.21 12.33
C CYS A 51 0.91 -37.15 13.85
N MET A 52 1.09 -35.98 14.48
CA MET A 52 0.83 -35.81 15.93
C MET A 52 -0.63 -36.12 16.27
N LEU A 53 -1.57 -35.64 15.45
CA LEU A 53 -3.00 -35.86 15.66
C LEU A 53 -3.35 -37.35 15.51
N GLY A 54 -2.78 -38.03 14.51
CA GLY A 54 -2.88 -39.47 14.34
C GLY A 54 -2.36 -40.26 15.55
N VAL A 55 -1.21 -39.86 16.12
CA VAL A 55 -0.65 -40.47 17.33
C VAL A 55 -1.57 -40.26 18.54
N VAL A 56 -2.14 -39.07 18.72
CA VAL A 56 -3.08 -38.79 19.81
C VAL A 56 -4.35 -39.63 19.67
N ILE A 57 -4.91 -39.73 18.46
CA ILE A 57 -6.06 -40.60 18.18
C ILE A 57 -5.71 -42.05 18.49
N TYR A 58 -4.54 -42.53 18.06
CA TYR A 58 -4.08 -43.88 18.34
C TYR A 58 -3.98 -44.15 19.85
N MET A 59 -3.40 -43.23 20.62
CA MET A 59 -3.32 -43.35 22.08
C MET A 59 -4.69 -43.30 22.77
N ALA A 60 -5.62 -42.48 22.27
CA ALA A 60 -6.99 -42.38 22.77
C ALA A 60 -7.79 -43.65 22.48
N ALA A 61 -7.72 -44.17 21.25
CA ALA A 61 -8.40 -45.39 20.82
C ALA A 61 -7.88 -46.64 21.54
N THR A 62 -6.58 -46.69 21.82
CA THR A 62 -5.96 -47.83 22.54
C THR A 62 -6.19 -47.75 24.05
N GLY A 63 -6.96 -46.76 24.54
CA GLY A 63 -7.36 -46.64 25.95
C GLY A 63 -6.19 -46.38 26.91
N ARG A 64 -4.99 -46.10 26.41
CA ARG A 64 -3.76 -46.00 27.21
C ARG A 64 -3.67 -44.71 28.03
N TYR A 65 -4.49 -43.72 27.71
CA TYR A 65 -4.57 -42.40 28.34
C TYR A 65 -5.96 -42.06 28.91
N GLY A 66 -6.83 -43.04 29.17
CA GLY A 66 -8.18 -42.81 29.67
C GLY A 66 -8.48 -43.63 30.92
N PHE A 67 -8.72 -42.95 32.04
CA PHE A 67 -9.22 -43.50 33.31
C PHE A 67 -10.26 -44.62 33.09
N SER A 68 -9.96 -45.79 33.65
CA SER A 68 -10.88 -46.90 33.83
C SER A 68 -12.04 -46.46 34.74
N GLY A 69 -13.15 -45.97 34.17
CA GLY A 69 -14.28 -45.56 35.02
C GLY A 69 -15.54 -45.02 34.33
N VAL A 70 -15.46 -44.49 33.10
CA VAL A 70 -16.65 -43.95 32.41
C VAL A 70 -17.03 -44.86 31.23
N SER A 71 -18.31 -45.23 31.16
CA SER A 71 -18.94 -46.05 30.12
C SER A 71 -18.51 -45.59 28.72
N ASP A 72 -18.04 -46.53 27.89
CA ASP A 72 -17.51 -46.23 26.55
C ASP A 72 -18.56 -45.60 25.61
N LEU A 73 -19.85 -45.84 25.88
CA LEU A 73 -20.95 -45.27 25.10
C LEU A 73 -21.08 -43.75 25.27
N GLU A 74 -20.91 -43.26 26.51
CA GLU A 74 -21.01 -41.83 26.84
C GLU A 74 -19.81 -41.04 26.28
N LYS A 75 -18.64 -41.70 26.18
CA LYS A 75 -17.45 -41.13 25.52
C LYS A 75 -17.65 -40.97 24.02
N ILE A 76 -18.28 -41.96 23.36
CA ILE A 76 -18.55 -41.92 21.92
C ILE A 76 -19.57 -40.82 21.60
N GLU A 77 -20.61 -40.67 22.42
CA GLU A 77 -21.60 -39.60 22.24
C GLU A 77 -20.99 -38.20 22.41
N ALA A 78 -20.13 -38.01 23.43
CA ALA A 78 -19.42 -36.75 23.63
C ALA A 78 -18.46 -36.43 22.46
N LEU A 79 -17.74 -37.43 21.94
CA LEU A 79 -16.87 -37.28 20.77
C LEU A 79 -17.67 -36.95 19.51
N SER A 80 -18.78 -37.64 19.24
CA SER A 80 -19.65 -37.36 18.10
C SER A 80 -20.19 -35.93 18.13
N LYS A 81 -20.61 -35.46 19.31
CA LYS A 81 -21.09 -34.09 19.49
C LYS A 81 -20.01 -33.04 19.23
N SER A 82 -18.77 -33.31 19.64
CA SER A 82 -17.63 -32.41 19.35
C SER A 82 -17.24 -32.42 17.87
N LEU A 83 -17.35 -33.57 17.21
CA LEU A 83 -17.06 -33.73 15.78
C LEU A 83 -18.09 -32.99 14.93
N ASP A 84 -19.38 -33.07 15.27
CA ASP A 84 -20.45 -32.36 14.57
C ASP A 84 -20.24 -30.84 14.58
N VAL A 85 -19.78 -30.27 15.70
CA VAL A 85 -19.42 -28.85 15.79
C VAL A 85 -18.27 -28.54 14.83
N GLY A 86 -17.20 -29.36 14.81
CA GLY A 86 -16.09 -29.18 13.88
C GLY A 86 -16.50 -29.27 12.40
N VAL A 87 -17.34 -30.25 12.06
CA VAL A 87 -17.87 -30.43 10.70
C VAL A 87 -18.75 -29.23 10.28
N SER A 88 -19.53 -28.67 11.21
CA SER A 88 -20.35 -27.49 10.92
C SER A 88 -19.50 -26.27 10.52
N HIS A 89 -18.37 -26.03 11.19
CA HIS A 89 -17.45 -24.94 10.86
C HIS A 89 -16.74 -25.14 9.51
N VAL A 90 -16.37 -26.38 9.19
CA VAL A 90 -15.77 -26.70 7.88
C VAL A 90 -16.78 -26.49 6.76
N ARG A 91 -18.04 -26.93 6.96
CA ARG A 91 -19.12 -26.74 5.98
C ARG A 91 -19.43 -25.27 5.72
N THR A 92 -19.48 -24.43 6.76
CA THR A 92 -19.70 -22.99 6.58
C THR A 92 -18.55 -22.31 5.85
N SER A 93 -17.29 -22.67 6.16
CA SER A 93 -16.12 -22.16 5.43
C SER A 93 -16.12 -22.58 3.96
N LEU A 94 -16.50 -23.82 3.65
CA LEU A 94 -16.61 -24.31 2.28
C LEU A 94 -17.73 -23.61 1.51
N PHE A 95 -18.86 -23.36 2.16
CA PHE A 95 -19.97 -22.61 1.59
C PHE A 95 -19.58 -21.15 1.26
N VAL A 96 -18.86 -20.48 2.15
CA VAL A 96 -18.33 -19.13 1.87
C VAL A 96 -17.36 -19.16 0.69
N LYS A 97 -16.41 -20.10 0.69
CA LYS A 97 -15.44 -20.24 -0.40
C LYS A 97 -16.14 -20.53 -1.74
N SER A 98 -17.12 -21.43 -1.77
CA SER A 98 -17.85 -21.75 -3.01
C SER A 98 -18.72 -20.59 -3.49
N THR A 99 -19.29 -19.80 -2.57
CA THR A 99 -20.08 -18.61 -2.89
C THR A 99 -19.21 -17.50 -3.47
N THR A 100 -18.00 -17.30 -2.92
CA THR A 100 -17.02 -16.36 -3.50
C THR A 100 -16.59 -16.78 -4.91
N THR A 101 -16.32 -18.07 -5.13
CA THR A 101 -15.94 -18.56 -6.47
C THR A 101 -17.10 -18.50 -7.47
N ARG A 102 -18.35 -18.64 -7.01
CA ARG A 102 -19.54 -18.70 -7.88
C ARG A 102 -20.09 -17.32 -8.26
N ASN A 103 -19.76 -16.26 -7.54
CA ASN A 103 -20.19 -14.88 -7.85
C ASN A 103 -19.26 -14.21 -8.88
N GLU A 104 -19.10 -14.82 -10.06
CA GLU A 104 -18.40 -14.17 -11.19
C GLU A 104 -19.10 -12.88 -11.65
N SER A 105 -20.42 -12.79 -11.48
CA SER A 105 -21.21 -11.58 -11.78
C SER A 105 -20.74 -10.36 -10.99
N ASN A 106 -20.46 -10.53 -9.70
CA ASN A 106 -20.03 -9.43 -8.84
C ASN A 106 -18.58 -9.04 -9.13
N LEU A 107 -17.74 -10.00 -9.54
CA LEU A 107 -16.37 -9.72 -9.97
C LEU A 107 -16.35 -8.93 -11.28
N ASN A 108 -17.26 -9.23 -12.22
CA ASN A 108 -17.42 -8.44 -13.44
C ASN A 108 -17.89 -7.01 -13.14
N GLU A 109 -18.88 -6.82 -12.27
CA GLU A 109 -19.33 -5.47 -11.87
C GLU A 109 -18.22 -4.66 -11.20
N ILE A 110 -17.41 -5.28 -10.32
CA ILE A 110 -16.26 -4.63 -9.70
C ILE A 110 -15.22 -4.26 -10.76
N SER A 111 -14.95 -5.14 -11.72
CA SER A 111 -14.01 -4.86 -12.81
C SER A 111 -14.47 -3.72 -13.72
N GLU A 112 -15.77 -3.65 -14.01
CA GLU A 112 -16.37 -2.57 -14.80
C GLU A 112 -16.36 -1.24 -14.04
N PHE A 113 -16.61 -1.27 -12.73
CA PHE A 113 -16.48 -0.10 -11.86
C PHE A 113 -15.05 0.46 -11.91
N TRP A 114 -14.03 -0.38 -11.69
CA TRP A 114 -12.64 0.07 -11.73
C TRP A 114 -12.20 0.56 -13.11
N ARG A 115 -12.69 -0.07 -14.19
CA ARG A 115 -12.43 0.39 -15.56
C ARG A 115 -13.05 1.76 -15.82
N THR A 116 -14.29 1.97 -15.39
CA THR A 116 -15.00 3.24 -15.53
C THR A 116 -14.32 4.34 -14.73
N GLU A 117 -13.90 4.03 -13.51
CA GLU A 117 -13.19 4.95 -12.63
C GLU A 117 -11.82 5.36 -13.20
N ALA A 118 -11.08 4.44 -13.81
CA ALA A 118 -9.81 4.75 -14.47
C ALA A 118 -9.99 5.69 -15.68
N VAL A 119 -11.06 5.50 -16.46
CA VAL A 119 -11.42 6.39 -17.57
C VAL A 119 -11.83 7.77 -17.05
N ASN A 120 -12.64 7.81 -15.99
CA ASN A 120 -13.08 9.06 -15.37
C ASN A 120 -11.90 9.90 -14.85
N ARG A 121 -10.93 9.26 -14.17
CA ARG A 121 -9.71 9.95 -13.71
C ARG A 121 -8.86 10.49 -14.85
N ARG A 122 -8.74 9.76 -15.96
CA ARG A 122 -8.06 10.27 -17.17
C ARG A 122 -8.77 11.49 -17.75
N ASN A 123 -10.09 11.46 -17.84
CA ASN A 123 -10.88 12.58 -18.36
C ASN A 123 -10.80 13.81 -17.45
N ILE A 124 -10.72 13.63 -16.13
CA ILE A 124 -10.51 14.74 -15.19
C ILE A 124 -9.10 15.30 -15.34
N ALA A 125 -8.08 14.44 -15.48
CA ALA A 125 -6.71 14.88 -15.69
C ALA A 125 -6.55 15.69 -16.99
N SER A 126 -7.16 15.24 -18.10
CA SER A 126 -7.10 15.98 -19.37
C SER A 126 -7.81 17.34 -19.29
N GLN A 127 -8.96 17.42 -18.60
CA GLN A 127 -9.66 18.70 -18.40
C GLN A 127 -8.83 19.71 -17.59
N VAL A 128 -8.03 19.24 -16.63
CA VAL A 128 -7.11 20.10 -15.87
C VAL A 128 -5.98 20.60 -16.75
N GLU A 129 -5.44 19.77 -17.64
CA GLU A 129 -4.42 20.19 -18.62
C GLU A 129 -4.97 21.20 -19.63
N ASP A 130 -6.18 21.01 -20.15
CA ASP A 130 -6.83 21.94 -21.07
C ASP A 130 -7.14 23.29 -20.41
N THR A 131 -7.61 23.26 -19.15
CA THR A 131 -7.83 24.48 -18.36
C THR A 131 -6.52 25.21 -18.10
N LYS A 132 -5.46 24.47 -17.75
CA LYS A 132 -4.12 25.05 -17.57
C LYS A 132 -3.62 25.69 -18.87
N ASN A 133 -3.81 25.04 -20.02
CA ASN A 133 -3.40 25.59 -21.31
C ASN A 133 -4.21 26.84 -21.68
N GLN A 134 -5.53 26.86 -21.46
CA GLN A 134 -6.34 28.08 -21.66
C GLN A 134 -5.96 29.22 -20.71
N VAL A 135 -5.60 28.92 -19.46
CA VAL A 135 -5.12 29.95 -18.52
C VAL A 135 -3.74 30.46 -18.95
N LEU A 136 -2.83 29.58 -19.39
CA LEU A 136 -1.52 29.99 -19.92
C LEU A 136 -1.64 30.80 -21.23
N GLU A 137 -2.61 30.48 -22.08
CA GLU A 137 -2.92 31.27 -23.28
C GLU A 137 -3.47 32.67 -22.95
N ARG A 138 -4.23 32.79 -21.84
CA ARG A 138 -4.74 34.08 -21.34
C ARG A 138 -3.73 34.86 -20.49
N VAL A 139 -2.75 34.20 -19.88
CA VAL A 139 -1.61 34.83 -19.21
C VAL A 139 -0.59 35.21 -20.28
N ASN A 140 -0.89 36.30 -20.97
CA ASN A 140 0.01 36.92 -21.93
C ASN A 140 1.23 37.45 -21.16
N LEU A 141 2.33 36.70 -21.12
CA LEU A 141 3.56 37.06 -20.38
C LEU A 141 4.08 38.47 -20.77
N ASN A 142 3.72 38.95 -21.95
CA ASN A 142 4.02 40.30 -22.43
C ASN A 142 3.25 41.39 -21.69
N SER A 143 2.01 41.16 -21.26
CA SER A 143 1.22 42.16 -20.52
C SER A 143 1.71 42.32 -19.09
N ILE A 144 2.17 41.23 -18.45
CA ILE A 144 2.80 41.28 -17.12
C ILE A 144 4.10 42.08 -17.17
N ASN A 145 4.89 41.92 -18.23
CA ASN A 145 6.16 42.65 -18.38
C ASN A 145 5.92 44.15 -18.67
N ASP A 146 4.92 44.49 -19.48
CA ASP A 146 4.55 45.89 -19.74
C ASP A 146 3.97 46.59 -18.50
N GLU A 147 3.17 45.88 -17.70
CA GLU A 147 2.60 46.40 -16.45
C GLU A 147 3.68 46.56 -15.36
N ALA A 148 4.62 45.62 -15.26
CA ALA A 148 5.79 45.75 -14.37
C ALA A 148 6.71 46.91 -14.78
N PHE A 149 6.87 47.15 -16.09
CA PHE A 149 7.64 48.29 -16.61
C PHE A 149 6.95 49.63 -16.30
N LYS A 150 5.63 49.72 -16.49
CA LYS A 150 4.82 50.90 -16.13
C LYS A 150 4.85 51.19 -14.64
N PHE A 151 4.76 50.15 -13.80
CA PHE A 151 4.85 50.29 -12.35
C PHE A 151 6.23 50.80 -11.92
N THR A 152 7.30 50.24 -12.49
CA THR A 152 8.68 50.68 -12.21
C THR A 152 8.92 52.12 -12.67
N SER A 153 8.42 52.51 -13.86
CA SER A 153 8.51 53.88 -14.35
C SER A 153 7.74 54.85 -13.45
N SER A 154 6.55 54.47 -12.99
CA SER A 154 5.74 55.27 -12.05
C SER A 154 6.45 55.46 -10.70
N LEU A 155 7.14 54.42 -10.19
CA LEU A 155 7.96 54.55 -8.99
C LEU A 155 9.16 55.47 -9.19
N ILE A 156 9.83 55.37 -10.34
CA ILE A 156 10.96 56.26 -10.68
C ILE A 156 10.49 57.71 -10.79
N ASP A 157 9.36 57.96 -11.45
CA ASP A 157 8.77 59.29 -11.57
C ASP A 157 8.28 59.84 -10.23
N ALA A 158 7.71 59.01 -9.36
CA ALA A 158 7.32 59.39 -8.00
C ALA A 158 8.53 59.72 -7.12
N ILE A 159 9.63 58.98 -7.26
CA ILE A 159 10.90 59.24 -6.57
C ILE A 159 11.54 60.53 -7.13
N ALA A 160 11.48 60.76 -8.43
CA ALA A 160 11.97 61.97 -9.08
C ALA A 160 11.13 63.19 -8.68
N ALA A 161 9.80 63.06 -8.59
CA ALA A 161 8.89 64.11 -8.13
C ALA A 161 9.08 64.44 -6.63
N THR A 162 9.46 63.45 -5.83
CA THR A 162 9.83 63.65 -4.41
C THR A 162 11.17 64.40 -4.27
N LYS A 163 12.07 64.27 -5.25
CA LYS A 163 13.28 65.10 -5.35
C LYS A 163 12.98 66.38 -6.14
N GLY A 164 12.38 67.35 -5.46
CA GLY A 164 12.11 68.69 -6.00
C GLY A 164 13.36 69.39 -6.59
N PRO A 165 13.16 70.48 -7.37
CA PRO A 165 14.17 71.06 -8.26
C PRO A 165 15.43 71.50 -7.49
N VAL A 166 16.59 71.01 -7.91
CA VAL A 166 17.89 71.41 -7.37
C VAL A 166 18.10 72.91 -7.69
N SER A 167 17.96 73.75 -6.66
CA SER A 167 18.24 75.17 -6.73
C SER A 167 19.73 75.40 -7.03
N ASN A 168 19.99 76.08 -8.14
CA ASN A 168 21.29 76.52 -8.61
C ASN A 168 21.92 77.53 -7.62
N ILE A 169 22.97 77.14 -6.90
CA ILE A 169 23.78 78.06 -6.08
C ILE A 169 25.04 78.40 -6.87
N ARG A 170 24.97 79.52 -7.58
CA ARG A 170 26.11 80.28 -8.10
C ARG A 170 26.59 81.20 -6.97
N ASN A 171 27.88 81.18 -6.64
CA ASN A 171 28.63 82.27 -6.00
C ASN A 171 30.12 81.90 -5.96
N SER A 172 31.00 82.58 -6.69
CA SER A 172 31.62 83.90 -6.40
C SER A 172 32.73 83.83 -5.35
N THR A 173 33.95 83.52 -5.80
CA THR A 173 35.30 83.71 -5.19
C THR A 173 36.21 82.77 -6.00
N GLU A 174 37.24 83.14 -6.75
CA GLU A 174 38.20 84.23 -6.57
C GLU A 174 38.75 84.69 -7.93
N LEU A 175 38.75 86.01 -8.10
CA LEU A 175 39.59 86.73 -9.03
C LEU A 175 40.40 87.68 -8.15
N SER A 176 41.60 87.27 -7.73
CA SER A 176 42.58 88.17 -7.11
C SER A 176 43.96 87.51 -7.06
N THR A 177 44.94 88.22 -7.64
CA THR A 177 46.37 88.25 -7.28
C THR A 177 47.17 86.97 -7.50
N SER A 178 48.03 86.95 -8.53
CA SER A 178 49.42 87.48 -8.52
C SER A 178 50.39 86.59 -7.77
#